data_AF-V4SYB1-F1
#
_entry.id   AF-V4SYB1-F1
#
_cell.length_a   1.000
_cell.length_b   1.000
_cell.length_c   1.000
_cell.angle_alpha   90.00
_cell.angle_beta   90.00
_cell.angle_gamma   90.00
#
_symmetry.space_group_name_H-M   'P 1'
#
loop_
_entity.id
_entity.type
_entity.pdbx_description
1 polymer ?
#
loop_
_entity_poly.entity_id
_entity_poly.type
_entity_poly.pdbx_seq_one_letter_code
_entity_poly.pdbx_strand_id
1 'polypeptide(L)' 'MVLDIHATPSIPANPRTTTPGKVNYVLGGVARNVAECMSKLGAKPYMISALGLDMAGNILLEHWKSAGLSIEG' A
#
# COMPACT_ATOMS: atom_id res chain seq x y z
N MET A 1 5.14 2.60 5.80
CA MET A 1 4.30 1.91 4.81
C MET A 1 4.33 2.77 3.56
N VAL A 2 4.11 2.21 2.38
CA VAL A 2 4.13 2.96 1.11
C VAL A 2 2.92 2.55 0.29
N LEU A 3 2.34 3.49 -0.46
CA LEU A 3 1.33 3.20 -1.47
C LEU A 3 1.96 3.39 -2.85
N ASP A 4 2.18 2.29 -3.56
CA ASP A 4 2.72 2.31 -4.91
C ASP A 4 1.56 2.53 -5.89
N ILE A 5 1.76 3.43 -6.87
CA ILE A 5 0.75 3.75 -7.88
C ILE A 5 1.31 3.35 -9.25
N HIS A 6 0.73 2.32 -9.84
CA HIS A 6 1.12 1.84 -11.16
C HIS A 6 0.09 2.30 -12.20
N ALA A 7 0.49 3.23 -13.07
CA ALA A 7 -0.29 3.64 -14.23
C ALA A 7 0.21 2.89 -15.47
N THR A 8 -0.66 2.10 -16.10
CA THR A 8 -0.36 1.33 -17.30
C THR A 8 -1.21 1.86 -18.45
N PRO A 9 -0.60 2.44 -19.50
CA PRO A 9 -1.35 3.00 -20.61
C PRO A 9 -1.90 1.87 -21.51
N SER A 10 -3.09 2.06 -22.09
CA SER A 10 -3.70 1.08 -23.01
C SER A 10 -3.25 1.24 -24.47
N ILE A 11 -2.62 2.38 -24.76
CA ILE A 11 -2.02 2.75 -26.05
C ILE A 11 -0.65 3.41 -25.77
N PRO A 12 0.25 3.53 -26.76
CA PRO A 12 1.52 4.23 -26.56
C PRO A 12 1.32 5.63 -25.97
N ALA A 13 2.02 5.92 -24.87
CA ALA A 13 1.88 7.19 -24.18
C ALA A 13 2.53 8.33 -24.99
N ASN A 14 1.82 9.45 -25.10
CA ASN A 14 2.35 10.68 -25.69
C ASN A 14 2.69 11.71 -24.59
N PRO A 15 3.96 12.13 -24.43
CA PRO A 15 4.36 13.06 -23.38
C PRO A 15 3.54 14.35 -23.35
N ARG A 16 3.25 14.84 -22.14
CA ARG A 16 2.45 16.06 -21.88
C ARG A 16 0.98 15.99 -22.34
N THR A 17 0.47 14.79 -22.58
CA THR A 17 -0.95 14.57 -22.91
C THR A 17 -1.58 13.52 -21.99
N THR A 18 -2.91 13.48 -21.96
CA THR A 18 -3.65 12.43 -21.27
C THR A 18 -3.76 11.19 -22.16
N THR A 19 -3.28 10.05 -21.66
CA THR A 19 -3.40 8.75 -22.34
C THR A 19 -4.35 7.85 -21.56
N PRO A 20 -5.37 7.25 -22.21
CA PRO A 20 -6.23 6.29 -21.53
C PRO A 20 -5.43 5.06 -21.07
N GLY A 21 -5.86 4.47 -19.96
CA GLY A 21 -5.16 3.34 -19.35
C GLY A 21 -5.80 2.92 -18.04
N LYS A 22 -5.07 2.13 -17.25
CA LYS A 22 -5.50 1.67 -15.93
C LYS A 22 -4.52 2.16 -14.86
N VAL A 23 -5.07 2.62 -13.75
CA VAL A 23 -4.31 2.94 -12.53
C VAL A 23 -4.57 1.86 -11.50
N ASN A 24 -3.50 1.25 -10.98
CA ASN A 24 -3.58 0.27 -9.90
C ASN A 24 -2.86 0.84 -8.67
N TYR A 25 -3.55 0.84 -7.55
CA TYR A 25 -3.00 1.16 -6.25
C TYR A 25 -2.53 -0.14 -5.60
N VAL A 26 -1.26 -0.20 -5.24
CA VAL A 26 -0.64 -1.39 -4.66
C VAL A 26 -0.07 -0.99 -3.32
N LEU A 27 -0.47 -1.70 -2.27
CA LEU A 27 0.14 -1.53 -0.97
C LEU A 27 1.59 -1.99 -1.09
N GLY A 28 2.53 -1.17 -0.63
CA GLY A 28 3.98 -1.37 -0.70
C GLY A 28 4.69 -1.28 0.66
N GLY A 29 6.02 -1.19 0.61
CA GLY A 29 6.91 -1.07 1.77
C GLY A 29 7.45 -2.40 2.29
N VAL A 30 8.79 -2.56 2.28
CA VAL A 30 9.48 -3.80 2.66
C VAL A 30 9.08 -4.31 4.05
N ALA A 31 9.17 -3.46 5.07
CA ALA A 31 8.83 -3.84 6.44
C ALA A 31 7.34 -4.23 6.58
N ARG A 32 6.44 -3.57 5.84
CA ARG A 32 5.00 -3.90 5.82
C ARG A 32 4.78 -5.27 5.18
N ASN A 33 5.41 -5.54 4.04
CA ASN A 33 5.35 -6.84 3.37
C ASN A 33 5.82 -7.97 4.29
N VAL A 34 6.95 -7.78 4.96
CA VAL A 34 7.51 -8.79 5.89
C VAL A 34 6.55 -9.03 7.04
N ALA A 35 6.07 -7.99 7.71
CA ALA A 35 5.16 -8.13 8.84
C ALA A 35 3.79 -8.73 8.43
N GLU A 36 3.24 -8.36 7.28
CA GLU A 36 2.01 -9.01 6.78
C GLU A 36 2.23 -10.49 6.46
N CYS A 37 3.37 -10.86 5.88
CA CYS A 37 3.75 -12.25 5.64
C CYS A 37 3.87 -13.03 6.96
N MET A 38 4.56 -12.47 7.94
CA MET A 38 4.68 -13.05 9.29
C MET A 38 3.29 -13.26 9.93
N SER A 39 2.38 -12.29 9.78
CA SER A 39 0.98 -12.43 10.22
C SER A 39 0.28 -13.61 9.57
N LYS A 40 0.39 -13.75 8.24
CA LYS A 40 -0.20 -14.86 7.46
C LYS A 40 0.38 -16.22 7.85
N LEU A 41 1.61 -16.26 8.36
CA LEU A 41 2.27 -17.45 8.90
C LEU A 41 1.93 -17.72 10.38
N GLY A 42 1.06 -16.91 11.00
CA GLY A 42 0.57 -17.10 12.37
C GLY A 42 1.37 -16.37 13.45
N ALA A 43 2.40 -15.61 13.10
CA ALA A 43 3.09 -14.74 14.04
C ALA A 43 2.26 -13.46 14.32
N LYS A 44 2.61 -12.73 15.38
CA LYS A 44 1.99 -11.45 15.74
C LYS A 44 3.04 -10.34 15.72
N PRO A 45 3.50 -9.91 14.53
CA PRO A 45 4.54 -8.90 14.43
C PRO A 45 4.02 -7.54 14.90
N TYR A 46 4.88 -6.80 15.59
CA TYR A 46 4.66 -5.41 15.94
C TYR A 46 5.44 -4.53 14.97
N MET A 47 4.75 -3.70 14.19
CA MET A 47 5.36 -2.84 13.18
C MET A 47 5.16 -1.37 13.54
N ILE A 48 6.25 -0.61 13.62
CA ILE A 48 6.21 0.84 13.77
C ILE A 48 6.44 1.48 12.40
N SER A 49 5.60 2.44 12.03
CA SER A 49 5.71 3.19 10.77
C SER A 49 5.09 4.57 10.90
N ALA A 50 5.50 5.51 10.06
CA ALA A 50 4.77 6.75 9.82
C ALA A 50 3.69 6.56 8.73
N LEU A 51 2.60 7.32 8.85
CA LEU A 51 1.52 7.45 7.87
C LEU A 51 1.14 8.93 7.75
N GLY A 52 0.73 9.35 6.55
CA GLY A 52 0.17 10.68 6.32
C GLY A 52 -1.30 10.77 6.77
N LEU A 53 -1.77 11.99 7.05
CA LEU A 53 -3.19 12.29 7.31
C LEU A 53 -3.92 12.57 5.99
N ASP A 54 -3.82 11.64 5.05
CA ASP A 54 -4.37 11.76 3.70
C ASP A 54 -5.03 10.44 3.26
N MET A 55 -5.56 10.44 2.03
CA MET A 55 -6.22 9.27 1.46
C MET A 55 -5.30 8.05 1.38
N ALA A 56 -4.00 8.24 1.07
CA ALA A 56 -3.06 7.13 0.99
C ALA A 56 -2.78 6.53 2.37
N GLY A 57 -2.58 7.39 3.38
CA GLY A 57 -2.43 6.97 4.78
C GLY A 57 -3.65 6.21 5.29
N ASN A 58 -4.86 6.68 4.96
CA ASN A 58 -6.10 6.01 5.34
C ASN A 58 -6.24 4.62 4.69
N ILE A 59 -5.96 4.50 3.38
CA ILE A 59 -5.98 3.21 2.67
C ILE A 59 -5.01 2.20 3.32
N LEU A 60 -3.78 2.65 3.63
CA LEU A 60 -2.77 1.80 4.25
C LEU A 60 -3.18 1.35 5.66
N LEU A 61 -3.72 2.27 6.48
CA LEU A 61 -4.16 1.98 7.84
C LEU A 61 -5.35 1.02 7.87
N GLU A 62 -6.36 1.24 7.03
CA GLU A 62 -7.55 0.39 6.99
C GLU A 62 -7.22 -1.03 6.51
N HIS A 63 -6.30 -1.19 5.55
CA HIS A 63 -5.80 -2.52 5.19
C HIS A 63 -5.04 -3.18 6.35
N TRP A 64 -4.23 -2.41 7.09
CA TRP A 64 -3.50 -2.95 8.23
C TRP A 64 -4.43 -3.47 9.33
N LYS A 65 -5.50 -2.71 9.63
CA LYS A 65 -6.56 -3.11 10.56
C LYS A 65 -7.32 -4.35 10.06
N SER A 66 -7.66 -4.41 8.78
CA SER A 66 -8.39 -5.56 8.22
C SER A 66 -7.56 -6.85 8.23
N ALA A 67 -6.23 -6.73 8.20
CA ALA A 67 -5.29 -7.84 8.42
C ALA A 67 -5.16 -8.27 9.90
N GLY A 68 -5.88 -7.62 10.83
CA GLY A 68 -5.89 -7.96 12.25
C GLY A 68 -4.60 -7.61 13.00
N LEU A 69 -3.77 -6.72 12.44
CA LEU A 69 -2.49 -6.33 13.03
C LEU A 69 -2.63 -5.11 13.94
N SER A 70 -1.81 -5.08 15.00
CA SER A 70 -1.89 -4.00 16.00
C SER A 70 -1.55 -2.64 15.38
N ILE A 71 -2.29 -1.63 15.82
CA ILE A 71 -2.04 -0.20 15.58
C ILE A 71 -1.68 0.54 16.87
N GLU A 72 -1.72 -0.15 18.01
CA GLU A 72 -1.43 0.38 19.34
C GLU A 72 -0.17 -0.28 19.89
N GLY A 73 0.68 0.53 20.52
CA GLY A 73 1.88 0.10 21.24
C GLY A 73 1.69 0.18 22.74
#